data_AF-A0AAE8FYJ4-F1
#
_entry.id   AF-A0AAE8FYJ4-F1
#
_cell.length_a   1.000
_cell.length_b   1.000
_cell.length_c   1.000
_cell.angle_alpha   90.00
_cell.angle_beta   90.00
_cell.angle_gamma   90.00
#
_symmetry.space_group_name_H-M   'P 1'
#
loop_
_entity.id
_entity.type
_entity.pdbx_description
1 polymer ?
#
loop_
_entity_poly.entity_id
_entity_poly.type
_entity_poly.pdbx_seq_one_letter_code
_entity_poly.pdbx_strand_id
1 'polypeptide(L)' 'MKNFITEKVKEDFLESLKAIVSYPSVLKEGQNGTPFGQAIQDVLEKTLEICRELGFTTYLDPKGYYGY' A
#
# COMPACT_ATOMS: atom_id res chain seq x y z
N MET A 1 -26.97 -2.06 18.73
CA MET A 1 -25.55 -1.76 18.44
C MET A 1 -25.48 -0.51 17.58
N LYS A 2 -24.57 0.43 17.89
CA LYS A 2 -24.27 1.53 16.97
C LYS A 2 -23.44 0.98 15.80
N ASN A 3 -23.79 1.33 14.57
CA ASN A 3 -23.00 0.98 13.39
C ASN A 3 -21.94 2.08 13.17
N PHE A 4 -20.66 1.72 13.30
CA PHE A 4 -19.53 2.64 13.11
C PHE A 4 -19.00 2.61 11.68
N ILE A 5 -19.40 1.62 10.88
CA ILE A 5 -18.98 1.48 9.49
C ILE A 5 -20.02 2.17 8.60
N THR A 6 -19.70 3.38 8.18
CA THR A 6 -20.52 4.17 7.25
C THR A 6 -20.34 3.66 5.81
N GLU A 7 -21.25 4.02 4.91
CA GLU A 7 -21.07 3.71 3.48
C GLU A 7 -19.80 4.34 2.92
N LYS A 8 -19.46 5.56 3.37
CA LYS A 8 -18.21 6.22 3.00
C LYS A 8 -16.97 5.40 3.36
N VAL A 9 -16.93 4.81 4.57
CA VAL A 9 -15.83 3.91 4.98
C VAL A 9 -15.73 2.69 4.05
N LYS A 10 -16.86 2.14 3.60
CA LYS A 10 -16.86 1.00 2.68
C LYS A 10 -16.40 1.38 1.28
N GLU A 11 -16.82 2.55 0.79
CA GLU A 11 -16.39 3.08 -0.51
C GLU A 11 -14.88 3.35 -0.50
N ASP A 12 -14.37 4.05 0.52
CA ASP A 12 -12.94 4.37 0.65
C ASP A 12 -12.09 3.11 0.78
N PHE A 13 -12.57 2.12 1.54
CA PHE A 13 -11.97 0.79 1.61
C PHE A 13 -11.90 0.12 0.24
N LEU A 14 -13.01 0.12 -0.51
CA LEU A 14 -13.09 -0.56 -1.80
C LEU A 14 -12.17 0.07 -2.83
N GLU A 15 -12.07 1.40 -2.86
CA GLU A 15 -11.16 2.11 -3.76
C GLU A 15 -9.69 1.86 -3.39
N SER A 16 -9.36 1.90 -2.10
CA SER A 16 -8.00 1.57 -1.61
C SER A 16 -7.62 0.13 -1.96
N LEU A 17 -8.54 -0.82 -1.76
CA LEU A 17 -8.33 -2.23 -2.08
C LEU A 17 -8.09 -2.42 -3.58
N LYS A 18 -8.95 -1.85 -4.44
CA LYS A 18 -8.80 -1.92 -5.91
C LYS A 18 -7.43 -1.38 -6.34
N ALA A 19 -7.00 -0.26 -5.77
CA ALA A 19 -5.70 0.33 -6.05
C ALA A 19 -4.57 -0.66 -5.72
N ILE A 20 -4.51 -1.17 -4.48
CA ILE A 20 -3.44 -2.08 -4.03
C ILE A 20 -3.41 -3.38 -4.85
N VAL A 21 -4.56 -3.99 -5.14
CA VAL A 21 -4.59 -5.27 -5.89
C VAL A 21 -4.36 -5.10 -7.39
N SER A 22 -4.35 -3.86 -7.91
CA SER A 22 -4.05 -3.60 -9.32
C SER A 22 -2.57 -3.73 -9.65
N TYR A 23 -1.69 -3.68 -8.64
CA TYR A 23 -0.25 -3.82 -8.82
C TYR A 23 0.13 -5.29 -9.07
N PRO A 24 1.04 -5.57 -10.03
CA PRO A 24 1.54 -6.92 -10.27
C PRO A 24 2.25 -7.52 -9.04
N SER A 25 1.74 -8.64 -8.54
CA SER A 25 2.36 -9.40 -7.44
C SER A 25 3.32 -10.48 -7.97
N VAL A 26 4.37 -10.05 -8.67
CA VAL A 26 5.38 -10.96 -9.27
C VAL A 26 6.77 -10.53 -8.82
N LEU A 27 7.52 -11.47 -8.23
CA LEU A 27 8.90 -11.25 -7.80
C LEU A 27 9.81 -10.99 -9.01
N LYS A 28 10.49 -9.84 -9.02
CA LYS A 28 11.47 -9.43 -10.03
C LYS A 28 12.69 -8.77 -9.37
N GLU A 29 13.47 -9.58 -8.66
CA GLU A 29 14.62 -9.11 -7.88
C GLU A 29 15.61 -8.29 -8.71
N GLY A 30 16.12 -7.20 -8.12
CA GLY A 30 17.14 -6.35 -8.73
C GLY A 30 16.64 -5.42 -9.84
N GLN A 31 15.36 -5.49 -10.23
CA GLN A 31 14.79 -4.54 -11.18
C GLN A 31 14.86 -3.12 -10.62
N ASN A 32 15.49 -2.19 -11.36
CA ASN A 32 15.67 -0.80 -10.97
C ASN A 32 16.30 -0.59 -9.57
N GLY A 33 17.10 -1.55 -9.07
CA GLY A 33 17.68 -1.49 -7.73
C GLY A 33 16.70 -1.76 -6.58
N THR A 34 15.47 -2.20 -6.89
CA THR A 34 14.49 -2.62 -5.88
C THR A 34 14.72 -4.08 -5.46
N PRO A 35 14.46 -4.43 -4.19
CA PRO A 35 14.74 -5.79 -3.70
C PRO A 35 13.80 -6.83 -4.29
N PHE A 36 12.53 -6.47 -4.53
CA PHE A 36 11.50 -7.42 -4.96
C PHE A 36 10.88 -7.12 -6.34
N GLY A 37 11.34 -6.04 -6.98
CA GLY A 37 10.84 -5.56 -8.26
C GLY A 37 10.06 -4.26 -8.14
N GLN A 38 10.03 -3.48 -9.24
CA GLN A 38 9.45 -2.13 -9.23
C GLN A 38 7.98 -2.14 -8.81
N ALA A 39 7.18 -3.09 -9.31
CA ALA A 39 5.77 -3.19 -8.95
C ALA A 39 5.55 -3.46 -7.45
N ILE A 40 6.47 -4.19 -6.79
CA ILE A 40 6.41 -4.46 -5.35
C ILE A 40 6.81 -3.21 -4.55
N GLN A 41 7.81 -2.47 -5.03
CA GLN A 41 8.17 -1.18 -4.46
C GLN A 41 7.01 -0.18 -4.56
N ASP A 42 6.38 -0.08 -5.74
CA ASP A 42 5.29 0.85 -6.01
C ASP A 42 4.07 0.57 -5.11
N VAL A 43 3.70 -0.70 -4.91
CA VAL A 43 2.58 -1.06 -4.04
C VAL A 43 2.90 -0.85 -2.56
N LEU A 44 4.16 -1.05 -2.14
CA LEU A 44 4.62 -0.74 -0.78
C LEU A 44 4.47 0.76 -0.52
N GLU A 45 5.01 1.60 -1.40
CA GLU A 45 4.89 3.07 -1.28
C GLU A 45 3.43 3.53 -1.28
N LYS A 46 2.61 2.98 -2.19
CA LYS A 46 1.19 3.32 -2.25
C LYS A 46 0.43 2.93 -0.97
N THR A 47 0.75 1.78 -0.40
CA THR A 47 0.13 1.33 0.85
C THR A 47 0.53 2.24 2.02
N LEU A 48 1.80 2.65 2.11
CA LEU A 48 2.26 3.59 3.13
C LEU A 48 1.66 4.99 2.96
N GLU A 49 1.39 5.42 1.73
CA GLU A 49 0.67 6.67 1.44
C GLU A 49 -0.77 6.59 1.96
N ILE A 50 -1.52 5.53 1.63
CA ILE A 50 -2.89 5.30 2.12
C ILE A 50 -2.92 5.31 3.65
N CYS A 51 -2.00 4.59 4.30
CA CYS A 51 -1.90 4.60 5.76
C CYS A 51 -1.63 6.02 6.31
N ARG A 52 -0.77 6.81 5.66
CA ARG A 52 -0.52 8.20 6.07
C ARG A 52 -1.77 9.07 5.95
N GLU A 53 -2.54 8.91 4.88
CA GLU A 53 -3.82 9.63 4.67
C GLU A 53 -4.87 9.26 5.73
N LEU A 54 -4.85 8.01 6.22
CA LEU A 54 -5.67 7.55 7.34
C LEU A 54 -5.19 8.07 8.72
N GLY A 55 -4.07 8.79 8.76
CA GLY A 55 -3.51 9.39 9.97
C GLY A 55 -2.48 8.51 10.70
N PHE A 56 -2.01 7.42 10.08
CA PHE A 56 -0.92 6.62 10.64
C PHE A 56 0.44 7.29 10.40
N THR A 57 1.37 7.08 11.32
CA THR A 57 2.78 7.40 11.09
C THR A 57 3.39 6.28 10.27
N THR A 58 3.98 6.62 9.12
CA THR A 58 4.56 5.61 8.22
C THR A 58 6.05 5.81 7.99
N TYR A 59 6.75 4.69 7.76
CA TYR A 59 8.17 4.63 7.46
C TYR A 59 8.42 3.69 6.28
N LEU A 60 9.35 4.09 5.41
CA LEU A 60 9.86 3.26 4.33
C LEU A 60 11.36 3.04 4.56
N ASP A 61 11.78 1.79 4.56
CA ASP A 61 13.21 1.45 4.57
C ASP A 61 13.89 2.03 3.30
N PRO A 62 15.01 2.76 3.42
CA PRO A 62 15.69 3.36 2.26
C PRO A 62 16.15 2.37 1.19
N LYS A 63 16.23 1.08 1.52
CA LYS A 63 16.55 0.01 0.56
C LYS A 63 15.31 -0.72 0.03
N GLY A 64 14.10 -0.33 0.45
CA GLY A 64 12.83 -0.86 -0.05
C GLY A 64 12.42 -2.23 0.50
N TYR A 65 13.08 -2.72 1.55
CA TYR A 65 12.79 -4.08 2.05
C TYR A 65 11.49 -4.18 2.85
N TYR A 66 11.09 -3.10 3.53
CA TYR A 66 9.89 -3.07 4.36
C TYR A 66 9.41 -1.65 4.60
N GLY A 67 8.19 -1.53 5.11
CA GLY A 67 7.63 -0.32 5.69
C GLY A 67 6.61 -0.66 6.77
N TYR A 68 6.29 0.32 7.59
CA TYR A 68 5.25 0.24 8.63
C TYR A 68 4.47 1.56 8.70
#